data_AF-A0A1F5JZB2-F1
#
_entry.id   AF-A0A1F5JZB2-F1
#
_cell.length_a   1.000
_cell.length_b   1.000
_cell.length_c   1.000
_cell.angle_alpha   90.00
_cell.angle_beta   90.00
_cell.angle_gamma   90.00
#
_symmetry.space_group_name_H-M   'P 1'
#
loop_
_entity.id
_entity.type
_entity.pdbx_description
1 polymer ?
#
loop_
_entity_poly.entity_id
_entity_poly.type
_entity_poly.pdbx_seq_one_letter_code
_entity_poly.pdbx_strand_id
1 'polypeptide(L)'
;MKDWNEIKKKWLKDPEFKRLYEESQPEFEIAKAIIRARIERKMTQKELARRMHTTQSVISRVEQAGTSPSISFLKRVAKALNASLQVQFKF
;
A
#
# COMPACT_ATOMS: atom_id res chain seq x y z
N MET A 1 14.62 -15.74 15.69
CA MET A 1 13.35 -15.35 15.04
C MET A 1 13.02 -16.40 14.00
N LYS A 2 11.78 -16.90 13.95
CA LYS A 2 11.36 -17.75 12.82
C LYS A 2 11.40 -16.91 11.54
N ASP A 3 11.98 -17.44 10.48
CA ASP A 3 12.03 -16.75 9.18
C ASP A 3 10.60 -16.53 8.67
N TRP A 4 10.27 -15.26 8.38
CA TRP A 4 8.97 -14.87 7.82
C TRP A 4 8.65 -15.65 6.54
N ASN A 5 9.65 -15.92 5.71
CA ASN A 5 9.47 -16.66 4.46
C ASN A 5 9.07 -18.11 4.71
N GLU A 6 9.62 -18.74 5.75
CA GLU A 6 9.27 -20.11 6.14
C GLU A 6 7.86 -20.18 6.74
N ILE A 7 7.49 -19.23 7.60
CA ILE A 7 6.13 -19.15 8.17
C ILE A 7 5.11 -18.93 7.06
N LYS A 8 5.36 -17.97 6.17
CA LYS A 8 4.50 -17.67 5.03
C LYS A 8 4.30 -18.90 4.14
N LYS A 9 5.37 -19.63 3.80
CA LYS A 9 5.27 -20.87 3.01
C LYS A 9 4.39 -21.92 3.68
N LYS A 10 4.42 -22.01 5.02
CA LYS A 10 3.57 -22.96 5.77
C LYS A 10 2.11 -22.54 5.73
N TRP A 11 1.80 -21.26 5.94
CA TRP A 11 0.42 -20.76 5.93
C TRP A 11 -0.21 -20.73 4.53
N LEU A 12 0.58 -20.50 3.48
CA LEU A 12 0.09 -20.59 2.10
C LEU A 12 -0.33 -22.01 1.66
N LYS A 13 -0.06 -23.04 2.47
CA LYS A 13 -0.58 -24.39 2.22
C LYS A 13 -2.07 -24.52 2.58
N ASP A 14 -2.57 -23.66 3.45
CA ASP A 14 -3.99 -23.58 3.77
C ASP A 14 -4.71 -22.85 2.64
N PRO A 15 -5.67 -23.50 1.94
CA PRO A 15 -6.41 -22.88 0.84
C PRO A 15 -7.18 -21.61 1.24
N GLU A 16 -7.71 -21.54 2.46
CA GLU A 16 -8.46 -20.37 2.93
C GLU A 16 -7.52 -19.18 3.13
N PHE A 17 -6.40 -19.42 3.82
CA PHE A 17 -5.35 -18.42 4.00
C PHE A 17 -4.78 -17.96 2.66
N LYS A 18 -4.50 -18.90 1.74
CA LYS A 18 -3.98 -18.58 0.41
C LYS A 18 -4.95 -17.68 -0.36
N ARG A 19 -6.24 -18.00 -0.39
CA ARG A 19 -7.26 -17.19 -1.08
C ARG A 19 -7.29 -15.77 -0.52
N LEU A 20 -7.40 -15.61 0.80
CA LEU A 20 -7.43 -14.29 1.45
C LEU A 20 -6.12 -13.50 1.24
N TYR A 21 -4.99 -14.20 1.23
CA TYR A 21 -3.67 -13.61 0.96
C TYR A 21 -3.55 -13.12 -0.48
N GLU A 22 -4.08 -13.88 -1.45
CA GLU A 22 -4.10 -13.52 -2.87
C GLU A 22 -5.06 -12.36 -3.13
N GLU A 23 -6.26 -12.39 -2.55
CA GLU A 23 -7.27 -11.33 -2.67
C GLU A 23 -6.80 -9.98 -2.13
N SER A 24 -5.97 -9.98 -1.09
CA SER A 24 -5.41 -8.76 -0.48
C SER A 24 -4.11 -8.27 -1.13
N GLN A 25 -3.56 -8.99 -2.12
CA GLN A 25 -2.33 -8.56 -2.80
C GLN A 25 -2.41 -7.15 -3.40
N PRO A 26 -3.50 -6.75 -4.08
CA PRO A 26 -3.60 -5.41 -4.66
C PRO A 26 -3.41 -4.30 -3.61
N GLU A 27 -4.04 -4.42 -2.44
CA GLU A 27 -3.91 -3.46 -1.33
C GLU A 27 -2.47 -3.36 -0.84
N PHE A 28 -1.78 -4.50 -0.69
CA PHE A 28 -0.37 -4.53 -0.30
C PHE A 28 0.53 -3.87 -1.35
N GLU A 29 0.28 -4.10 -2.64
CA GLU A 29 1.08 -3.51 -3.72
C GLU A 29 0.84 -1.99 -3.81
N ILE A 30 -0.40 -1.54 -3.63
CA ILE A 30 -0.73 -0.10 -3.52
C ILE A 30 0.02 0.52 -2.34
N ALA A 31 -0.05 -0.10 -1.16
CA ALA A 31 0.63 0.37 0.04
C ALA A 31 2.15 0.51 -0.17
N LYS A 32 2.79 -0.52 -0.74
CA LYS A 32 4.22 -0.50 -1.10
C LYS A 32 4.55 0.61 -2.09
N ALA A 33 3.73 0.80 -3.12
CA ALA A 33 3.95 1.84 -4.12
C ALA A 33 3.91 3.24 -3.49
N ILE A 34 2.95 3.50 -2.60
CA ILE A 34 2.84 4.78 -1.88
C ILE A 34 4.05 4.99 -0.96
N ILE A 35 4.42 3.98 -0.17
CA ILE A 35 5.58 4.05 0.74
C ILE A 35 6.86 4.37 -0.04
N ARG A 36 7.11 3.64 -1.14
CA ARG A 36 8.29 3.84 -1.99
C ARG A 36 8.34 5.26 -2.54
N ALA A 37 7.27 5.71 -3.19
CA ALA A 37 7.21 7.04 -3.76
C ALA A 37 7.35 8.14 -2.68
N ARG A 38 6.78 7.93 -1.49
CA ARG A 38 6.93 8.86 -0.36
C ARG A 38 8.39 8.95 0.12
N ILE A 39 9.08 7.81 0.23
CA ILE A 39 10.50 7.75 0.64
C ILE A 39 11.41 8.39 -0.42
N GLU A 40 11.17 8.10 -1.70
CA GLU A 40 11.91 8.72 -2.82
C GLU A 40 11.79 10.26 -2.80
N ARG A 41 10.61 10.77 -2.43
CA ARG A 41 10.38 12.21 -2.25
C ARG A 41 10.82 12.74 -0.88
N LYS A 42 11.48 11.93 -0.05
CA LYS A 42 11.96 12.27 1.30
C LYS A 42 10.86 12.85 2.20
N MET A 43 9.63 12.34 2.07
CA MET A 43 8.48 12.81 2.83
C MET A 43 8.18 11.88 4.02
N THR A 44 7.75 12.46 5.14
CA THR A 44 7.13 11.72 6.23
C THR A 44 5.64 11.46 5.94
N GLN A 45 5.01 10.53 6.64
CA GLN A 45 3.55 10.33 6.53
C GLN A 45 2.77 11.60 6.87
N LYS A 46 3.23 12.37 7.88
CA LYS A 46 2.65 13.65 8.29
C LYS A 46 2.78 14.70 7.19
N GLU A 47 3.90 14.72 6.49
CA GLU A 47 4.13 15.63 5.36
C GLU A 47 3.21 15.33 4.18
N LEU A 48 3.10 14.05 3.80
CA LEU A 48 2.19 13.62 2.74
C LEU A 48 0.74 13.95 3.11
N ALA A 49 0.34 13.69 4.36
CA ALA A 49 -0.99 14.01 4.86
C ALA A 49 -1.31 15.51 4.73
N ARG A 50 -0.36 16.37 5.11
CA ARG A 50 -0.48 17.84 5.00
C ARG A 50 -0.69 18.26 3.55
N ARG A 51 0.10 17.75 2.60
CA ARG A 51 -0.03 18.05 1.16
C ARG A 51 -1.34 17.53 0.56
N MET A 52 -1.84 16.43 1.08
CA MET A 52 -3.11 15.86 0.66
C MET A 52 -4.33 16.51 1.32
N HIS A 53 -4.15 17.40 2.30
CA HIS A 53 -5.24 17.91 3.16
C HIS A 53 -6.02 16.75 3.82
N THR A 54 -5.30 15.86 4.48
CA THR A 54 -5.85 14.72 5.25
C THR A 54 -5.05 14.52 6.53
N THR A 55 -5.36 13.48 7.31
CA THR A 55 -4.67 13.16 8.55
C THR A 55 -3.55 12.13 8.35
N GLN A 56 -2.54 12.16 9.20
CA GLN A 56 -1.49 11.13 9.22
C GLN A 56 -2.08 9.73 9.41
N SER A 57 -3.15 9.61 10.20
CA SER A 57 -3.86 8.35 10.46
C SER A 57 -4.44 7.73 9.19
N VAL A 58 -4.97 8.56 8.28
CA VAL A 58 -5.47 8.11 6.98
C VAL A 58 -4.32 7.59 6.11
N ILE A 59 -3.20 8.32 6.04
CA ILE A 59 -2.02 7.86 5.29
C ILE A 59 -1.49 6.54 5.87
N SER A 60 -1.37 6.46 7.19
CA SER A 60 -0.89 5.26 7.89
C SER A 60 -1.77 4.05 7.62
N ARG A 61 -3.10 4.22 7.62
CA ARG A 61 -4.04 3.12 7.33
C ARG A 61 -3.87 2.56 5.91
N VAL A 62 -3.66 3.44 4.94
CA VAL A 62 -3.42 3.03 3.54
C VAL A 62 -2.06 2.36 3.40
N GLU A 63 -1.00 2.92 4.02
CA GLU A 63 0.35 2.31 3.99
C GLU A 63 0.43 0.97 4.73
N GLN A 64 -0.51 0.67 5.62
CA GLN A 64 -0.64 -0.64 6.28
C GLN A 64 -1.53 -1.62 5.51
N ALA A 65 -2.01 -1.27 4.30
CA ALA A 65 -2.99 -2.04 3.55
C ALA A 65 -4.29 -2.33 4.34
N GLY A 66 -4.62 -1.49 5.33
CA GLY A 66 -5.80 -1.67 6.19
C GLY A 66 -7.12 -1.23 5.53
N THR A 67 -7.06 -0.74 4.28
CA THR A 67 -8.23 -0.35 3.49
C THR A 67 -7.86 -0.35 2.01
N SER A 68 -8.84 -0.61 1.15
CA SER A 68 -8.69 -0.46 -0.31
C SER A 68 -8.98 0.99 -0.70
N PRO A 69 -7.97 1.81 -1.05
CA PRO A 69 -8.20 3.20 -1.39
C PRO A 69 -8.88 3.35 -2.75
N SER A 70 -9.74 4.34 -2.89
CA SER A 70 -10.36 4.67 -4.17
C SER A 70 -9.34 5.19 -5.19
N ILE A 71 -9.65 5.07 -6.48
CA ILE A 71 -8.84 5.70 -7.55
C ILE A 71 -8.74 7.23 -7.35
N SER A 72 -9.78 7.88 -6.84
CA SER A 72 -9.75 9.31 -6.53
C SER A 72 -8.74 9.65 -5.42
N PHE A 73 -8.60 8.78 -4.41
CA PHE A 73 -7.56 8.91 -3.39
C PHE A 73 -6.17 8.75 -4.01
N LEU A 74 -5.96 7.72 -4.84
CA LEU A 74 -4.67 7.49 -5.51
C LEU A 74 -4.25 8.67 -6.40
N LYS A 75 -5.19 9.30 -7.11
CA LYS A 75 -4.92 10.53 -7.88
C LYS A 75 -4.45 11.68 -6.99
N ARG A 76 -5.06 11.86 -5.81
CA ARG A 76 -4.64 12.88 -4.84
C ARG A 76 -3.26 12.59 -4.26
N VAL A 77 -2.95 11.32 -3.97
CA VAL A 77 -1.60 10.90 -3.53
C VAL A 77 -0.58 11.25 -4.60
N ALA A 78 -0.83 10.87 -5.86
CA ALA A 78 0.06 11.16 -6.98
C ALA A 78 0.32 12.66 -7.13
N LYS A 79 -0.74 13.48 -7.05
CA LYS A 79 -0.60 14.96 -7.07
C LYS A 79 0.25 15.48 -5.91
N ALA A 80 0.01 15.01 -4.68
CA ALA A 80 0.76 15.44 -3.50
C ALA A 80 2.26 15.05 -3.55
N LEU A 81 2.55 13.92 -4.20
CA LEU A 81 3.91 13.44 -4.46
C LEU A 81 4.52 14.04 -5.73
N ASN A 82 3.80 14.88 -6.49
CA ASN A 82 4.19 15.37 -7.81
C ASN A 82 4.64 14.22 -8.75
N ALA A 83 3.79 13.20 -8.86
CA ALA A 83 3.94 12.00 -9.66
C ALA A 83 2.69 11.75 -10.54
N SER A 84 2.78 10.82 -11.49
CA SER A 84 1.66 10.35 -12.30
C SER A 84 1.16 8.99 -11.83
N LEU A 85 -0.17 8.79 -11.78
CA LEU A 85 -0.77 7.49 -11.49
C LEU A 85 -0.82 6.65 -12.78
N GLN A 86 -0.19 5.48 -12.76
CA GLN A 86 -0.28 4.45 -13.80
C GLN A 86 -0.88 3.18 -13.19
N VAL A 87 -1.80 2.54 -13.92
CA VAL A 87 -2.39 1.25 -13.57
C VAL A 87 -2.05 0.26 -14.66
N GLN A 88 -1.63 -0.94 -14.27
CA GLN A 88 -1.30 -2.02 -15.19
C GLN A 88 -1.90 -3.34 -14.70
N PHE A 89 -2.38 -4.14 -15.65
CA PHE A 89 -2.74 -5.54 -15.38
C PHE A 89 -1.51 -6.43 -15.55
N LYS A 90 -1.44 -7.51 -14.78
CA LYS A 90 -0.43 -8.57 -14.92
C LYS A 90 -1.15 -9.87 -15.27
N PHE A 91 -0.59 -10.62 -16.21
CA PHE A 91 -1.09 -11.92 -16.68
C PHE A 91 -0.08 -13.01 -16.32
#